data_AF-A0A8T3U3B6-F1
#
_entry.id   AF-A0A8T3U3B6-F1
#
_cell.length_a   1.000
_cell.length_b   1.000
_cell.length_c   1.000
_cell.angle_alpha   90.00
_cell.angle_beta   90.00
_cell.angle_gamma   90.00
#
_symmetry.space_group_name_H-M   'P 1'
#
loop_
_entity.id
_entity.type
_entity.pdbx_description
1 polymer ?
#
loop_
_entity_poly.entity_id
_entity_poly.type
_entity_poly.pdbx_seq_one_letter_code
_entity_poly.pdbx_strand_id
1 'polypeptide(L)' 'MRKYEGIVLIKPTLEPEKALEVSNKLVKVLEDNGAKVVSQEKLEKTEKIAFEVKGHNAAYWQIFKFESEPT' A
#
# COMPACT_ATOMS: atom_id res chain seq x y z
N MET A 1 -13.55 -16.10 -4.90
CA MET A 1 -12.54 -15.08 -4.56
C MET A 1 -11.50 -14.99 -5.66
N ARG A 2 -11.33 -13.82 -6.27
CA ARG A 2 -10.27 -13.55 -7.24
C ARG A 2 -9.00 -13.10 -6.51
N LYS A 3 -7.85 -13.30 -7.14
CA LYS A 3 -6.54 -12.88 -6.63
C LYS A 3 -6.22 -11.48 -7.15
N TYR A 4 -5.79 -10.61 -6.26
CA TYR A 4 -5.43 -9.23 -6.55
C TYR A 4 -4.05 -8.91 -5.99
N GLU A 5 -3.37 -8.00 -6.67
CA GLU A 5 -2.19 -7.32 -6.17
C GLU A 5 -2.48 -5.82 -6.17
N GLY A 6 -2.35 -5.21 -5.00
CA GLY A 6 -2.50 -3.77 -4.81
C GLY A 6 -1.15 -3.13 -4.59
N ILE A 7 -0.88 -2.07 -5.34
CA ILE A 7 0.29 -1.22 -5.17
C ILE A 7 -0.18 0.18 -4.76
N VAL A 8 0.31 0.66 -3.62
CA VAL A 8 -0.04 1.98 -3.09
C VAL A 8 1.22 2.80 -2.87
N LEU A 9 1.22 4.01 -3.44
CA LEU A 9 2.24 5.03 -3.19
C LEU A 9 1.75 5.95 -2.07
N ILE A 10 2.41 5.87 -0.92
CA ILE A 10 2.13 6.70 0.25
C ILE A 10 3.08 7.91 0.23
N LYS A 11 2.56 9.08 0.63
CA LYS A 11 3.27 10.36 0.54
C LYS A 11 4.65 10.29 1.22
N PRO A 12 5.74 10.71 0.55
CA PRO A 12 7.10 10.55 1.06
C PRO A 12 7.45 11.47 2.24
N THR A 13 6.62 12.51 2.47
CA THR A 13 6.84 13.50 3.54
C THR A 13 6.22 13.07 4.87
N LEU A 14 5.62 11.88 4.96
CA LEU A 14 5.17 11.34 6.23
C LEU A 14 6.38 10.82 7.01
N GLU A 15 6.33 10.96 8.33
CA GLU A 15 7.24 10.24 9.21
C GLU A 15 7.07 8.71 9.00
N PRO A 16 8.16 7.92 9.09
CA PRO A 16 8.12 6.48 8.83
C PRO A 16 7.02 5.74 9.61
N GLU A 17 6.81 6.10 10.87
CA GLU A 17 5.80 5.48 11.74
C GLU A 17 4.38 5.76 11.24
N LYS A 18 4.13 6.98 10.74
CA LYS A 18 2.83 7.35 10.15
C LYS A 18 2.60 6.67 8.81
N ALA A 19 3.65 6.50 8.00
CA ALA A 19 3.55 5.76 6.75
C ALA A 19 3.22 4.28 6.99
N LEU A 20 3.83 3.67 8.02
CA LEU A 20 3.52 2.31 8.46
C LEU A 20 2.09 2.20 8.99
N GLU A 21 1.62 3.16 9.78
CA GLU A 21 0.24 3.19 10.27
C GLU A 21 -0.78 3.23 9.12
N VAL A 22 -0.52 4.05 8.09
CA VAL A 22 -1.37 4.12 6.89
C VAL A 22 -1.38 2.78 6.16
N SER A 23 -0.21 2.16 5.96
CA SER A 23 -0.12 0.83 5.35
C SER A 23 -0.95 -0.22 6.08
N ASN A 24 -0.85 -0.28 7.41
CA ASN A 24 -1.60 -1.22 8.23
C ASN A 24 -3.11 -0.94 8.21
N LYS A 25 -3.52 0.32 8.19
CA LYS A 25 -4.94 0.70 8.05
C LYS A 25 -5.52 0.25 6.71
N LEU A 26 -4.76 0.33 5.62
CA LEU A 26 -5.21 -0.15 4.31
C LEU A 26 -5.45 -1.66 4.31
N VAL A 27 -4.52 -2.44 4.89
CA VAL A 27 -4.67 -3.89 5.06
C VAL A 27 -5.89 -4.21 5.91
N LYS A 28 -6.05 -3.52 7.04
CA LYS A 28 -7.21 -3.71 7.91
C LYS A 28 -8.53 -3.44 7.21
N VAL A 29 -8.61 -2.38 6.39
CA VAL A 29 -9.83 -2.10 5.60
C VAL A 29 -10.14 -3.24 4.64
N LEU A 30 -9.14 -3.86 4.00
CA LEU A 30 -9.37 -5.02 3.15
C LEU A 30 -9.95 -6.19 3.95
N GLU A 31 -9.36 -6.50 5.10
CA GLU A 31 -9.81 -7.59 5.98
C GLU A 31 -11.23 -7.33 6.54
N ASP A 32 -11.51 -6.10 6.98
CA ASP A 32 -12.82 -5.67 7.49
C ASP A 32 -13.91 -5.79 6.41
N ASN A 33 -13.55 -5.79 5.12
CA ASN A 33 -14.45 -5.98 3.98
C ASN A 33 -14.45 -7.43 3.45
N GLY A 34 -13.92 -8.39 4.21
CA GLY A 34 -13.97 -9.81 3.87
C GLY A 34 -12.90 -10.27 2.89
N ALA A 35 -11.91 -9.43 2.57
CA ALA A 35 -10.76 -9.87 1.81
C ALA A 35 -9.81 -10.68 2.70
N LYS A 36 -9.23 -11.74 2.13
CA LYS A 36 -8.15 -12.51 2.75
C LYS A 36 -6.82 -11.95 2.26
N VAL A 37 -6.09 -11.25 3.13
CA VAL A 37 -4.74 -10.78 2.81
C VAL A 37 -3.77 -11.96 2.81
N VAL A 38 -3.12 -12.19 1.67
CA VAL A 38 -2.17 -13.28 1.45
C VAL A 38 -0.76 -12.86 1.84
N SER A 39 -0.39 -11.63 1.51
CA SER A 39 0.91 -11.06 1.89
C SER A 39 0.85 -9.54 1.92
N GLN A 40 1.59 -8.95 2.84
CA GLN A 40 1.93 -7.53 2.87
C GLN A 40 3.45 -7.45 2.80
N GLU A 41 3.98 -6.91 1.70
CA GLU A 41 5.42 -6.72 1.57
C GLU A 41 5.88 -5.59 2.50
N LYS A 42 7.15 -5.62 2.90
CA LYS A 42 7.71 -4.60 3.78
C LYS A 42 7.57 -3.22 3.12
N LEU A 43 7.13 -2.23 3.89
CA LEU A 43 7.06 -0.86 3.40
C LEU A 43 8.46 -0.34 3.09
N GLU A 44 8.68 0.08 1.85
CA GLU A 44 9.97 0.62 1.39
C GLU A 44 9.83 2.09 1.01
N LYS A 45 10.81 2.92 1.37
CA LYS A 45 10.87 4.30 0.85
C LYS A 45 11.68 4.31 -0.43
N THR A 46 11.08 4.74 -1.53
CA THR A 46 11.79 5.04 -2.77
C THR A 46 11.96 6.54 -2.93
N GLU A 47 13.18 6.97 -3.24
CA GLU A 47 13.50 8.36 -3.60
C GLU A 47 13.49 8.57 -5.13
N LYS A 48 13.11 7.54 -5.89
CA LYS A 48 13.11 7.54 -7.36
C LYS A 48 11.85 6.86 -7.90
N ILE A 49 10.81 7.64 -8.14
CA ILE A 49 9.74 7.26 -9.06
C ILE A 49 10.03 7.84 -10.45
N ALA A 50 9.64 7.12 -11.50
CA ALA A 50 10.00 7.46 -12.89
C ALA A 50 9.37 8.77 -13.40
N PHE A 51 8.34 9.25 -12.71
CA PHE A 51 7.63 10.49 -13.02
C PHE A 51 7.11 11.12 -11.72
N GLU A 52 6.97 12.44 -11.73
CA GLU A 52 6.47 13.18 -10.58
C GLU A 52 4.98 12.88 -10.34
N VAL A 53 4.63 12.59 -9.09
CA VAL A 53 3.24 12.45 -8.66
C VAL A 53 2.94 13.51 -7.62
N LYS A 54 2.10 14.49 -7.98
CA LYS A 54 1.67 15.60 -7.11
C LYS A 54 2.84 16.37 -6.46
N GLY A 55 3.87 16.74 -7.22
CA GLY A 55 5.02 17.48 -6.67
C GLY A 55 6.09 16.62 -5.99
N HIS A 56 5.99 15.29 -6.08
CA HIS A 56 6.92 14.37 -5.43
C HIS A 56 7.55 13.40 -6.41
N ASN A 57 8.87 13.20 -6.31
CA ASN A 57 9.65 12.19 -7.04
C ASN A 57 10.04 11.00 -6.14
N ALA A 58 9.42 10.91 -4.97
CA ALA A 58 9.64 9.89 -3.95
C ALA A 58 8.29 9.40 -3.41
N ALA A 59 8.25 8.20 -2.83
CA ALA A 59 7.09 7.65 -2.16
C ALA A 59 7.49 6.53 -1.19
N TYR A 60 6.63 6.21 -0.24
CA TYR A 60 6.65 4.90 0.40
C TYR A 60 5.83 3.93 -0.45
N TRP A 61 6.44 2.81 -0.81
CA TRP A 61 5.88 1.78 -1.67
C TRP A 61 5.31 0.66 -0.82
N GLN A 62 4.00 0.47 -0.90
CA GLN A 62 3.33 -0.66 -0.27
C GLN A 62 2.78 -1.59 -1.33
N ILE A 63 3.10 -2.88 -1.20
CA ILE A 63 2.55 -3.95 -2.03
C ILE A 63 1.81 -4.92 -1.12
N PHE A 64 0.58 -5.28 -1.48
CA PHE A 64 -0.17 -6.32 -0.80
C PHE A 64 -0.88 -7.22 -1.81
N LYS A 65 -0.92 -8.51 -1.52
CA LYS A 65 -1.63 -9.53 -2.28
C LYS A 65 -2.80 -10.01 -1.45
N PHE A 66 -3.99 -10.09 -2.04
CA PHE A 66 -5.20 -10.47 -1.33
C PHE A 66 -6.17 -11.21 -2.24
N GLU A 67 -7.04 -11.99 -1.62
CA GLU A 67 -8.14 -12.70 -2.26
C GLU A 67 -9.45 -12.06 -1.81
N SER A 68 -10.30 -11.63 -2.76
CA SER A 68 -11.60 -11.02 -2.45
C SER A 68 -12.64 -11.41 -3.50
N GLU A 69 -13.92 -11.34 -3.16
CA GLU A 69 -14.96 -11.34 -4.19
C GLU A 69 -15.00 -9.98 -4.92
N PRO A 70 -15.14 -9.97 -6.25
CA PRO A 70 -15.44 -8.75 -6.98
C PRO A 70 -16.84 -8.28 -6.60
N THR A 71 -16.95 -7.02 -6.19
CA THR A 71 -18.23 -6.35 -5.93
C THR A 71 -18.71 -5.60 -7.17
#